data_AF-A0A915PHS6-F1
#
_entry.id   AF-A0A915PHS6-F1
#
_cell.length_a   1.000
_cell.length_b   1.000
_cell.length_c   1.000
_cell.angle_alpha   90.00
_cell.angle_beta   90.00
_cell.angle_gamma   90.00
#
_symmetry.space_group_name_H-M   'P 1'
#
loop_
_entity.id
_entity.type
_entity.pdbx_description
1 polymer ?
#
loop_
_entity_poly.entity_id
_entity_poly.type
_entity_poly.pdbx_seq_one_letter_code
_entity_poly.pdbx_strand_id
1 'polypeptide(L)'
;MATVIVLDSIEKNLPAIAALGAMHICTNNQAYLMFCECDLQYITKSVTVEDCKLETYCLKIDKSHQRCLKISNIWDKDLDYSGLPIYFSAFEDRLQQHLLVHVYEQLVNIALKTHNMDLCKNITVDLYDTDFTEKRRQLYRDLMGFMVADKGRYFQITIGKLSLQAITANKRTINPEMIYMELNSEDEFYFFDYDSVVTFMNRRSYLEFLCHIKGILGLVAIEKQQPVGYVLAVNNHILQCYANTPEIACDLIRGLSDKMSEGIPVTMFMRECNDWICKELLDKAREIQRIHRFHSRVFPIHVKWENVFLMNIGTHLL
;
A
#
# COMPACT_ATOMS: atom_id res chain seq x y z
N MET A 1 10.59 -4.53 -7.34
CA MET A 1 9.23 -4.06 -7.70
C MET A 1 8.92 -4.58 -9.09
N ALA A 2 7.76 -5.20 -9.30
CA ALA A 2 7.30 -5.66 -10.59
C ALA A 2 6.37 -4.61 -11.23
N THR A 3 6.47 -4.39 -12.53
CA THR A 3 5.56 -3.49 -13.26
C THR A 3 5.07 -4.12 -14.56
N VAL A 4 3.83 -3.82 -14.93
CA VAL A 4 3.20 -4.27 -16.17
C VAL A 4 2.52 -3.08 -16.83
N ILE A 5 2.80 -2.90 -18.12
CA ILE A 5 2.18 -1.89 -18.98
C ILE A 5 1.45 -2.62 -20.09
N VAL A 6 0.22 -2.22 -20.41
CA VAL A 6 -0.50 -2.69 -21.60
C VAL A 6 -0.80 -1.51 -22.50
N LEU A 7 -0.45 -1.63 -23.77
CA LEU A 7 -0.64 -0.62 -24.80
C LEU A 7 -1.86 -0.92 -25.67
N ASP A 8 -2.62 0.11 -26.00
CA ASP A 8 -3.57 0.07 -27.11
C ASP A 8 -2.91 0.60 -28.38
N SER A 9 -2.77 -0.27 -29.36
CA SER A 9 -2.22 0.03 -30.69
C SER A 9 -3.20 -0.24 -31.82
N ILE A 10 -4.49 -0.46 -31.52
CA ILE A 10 -5.47 -0.94 -32.51
C ILE A 10 -5.88 0.19 -33.49
N GLU A 11 -5.82 1.46 -33.07
CA GLU A 11 -6.32 2.58 -33.90
C GLU A 11 -5.39 3.80 -34.03
N LYS A 12 -4.22 3.85 -33.36
CA LYS A 12 -3.38 5.06 -33.27
C LYS A 12 -1.96 4.85 -33.79
N ASN A 13 -1.43 5.84 -34.51
CA ASN A 13 -0.03 5.92 -34.95
C ASN A 13 0.98 5.92 -33.78
N LEU A 14 0.53 6.26 -32.58
CA LEU A 14 1.28 6.16 -31.33
C LEU A 14 0.46 5.35 -30.32
N PRO A 15 1.03 4.30 -29.70
CA PRO A 15 0.32 3.49 -28.74
C PRO A 15 -0.02 4.30 -27.48
N ALA A 16 -1.27 4.17 -27.02
CA ALA A 16 -1.71 4.75 -25.75
C ALA A 16 -1.58 3.72 -24.63
N ILE A 17 -1.36 4.16 -23.39
CA ILE A 17 -1.38 3.26 -22.23
C ILE A 17 -2.83 2.89 -21.94
N ALA A 18 -3.18 1.62 -22.13
CA ALA A 18 -4.51 1.08 -21.87
C ALA A 18 -4.65 0.60 -20.42
N ALA A 19 -3.56 0.06 -19.84
CA ALA A 19 -3.51 -0.33 -18.44
C ALA A 19 -2.08 -0.30 -17.89
N LEU A 20 -2.00 -0.14 -16.57
CA LEU A 20 -0.75 -0.11 -15.82
C LEU A 20 -0.95 -0.77 -14.46
N GLY A 21 0.04 -1.52 -13.99
CA GLY A 21 0.05 -2.02 -12.62
C GLY A 21 1.45 -2.16 -12.05
N ALA A 22 1.54 -2.11 -10.73
CA ALA A 22 2.77 -2.32 -9.99
C ALA A 22 2.54 -3.16 -8.73
N MET A 23 3.49 -4.05 -8.45
CA MET A 23 3.47 -4.93 -7.29
C MET A 23 4.82 -4.90 -6.58
N HIS A 24 4.79 -4.73 -5.27
CA HIS A 24 5.96 -4.78 -4.42
C HIS A 24 6.04 -6.15 -3.73
N ILE A 25 7.19 -6.82 -3.81
CA ILE A 25 7.43 -8.04 -3.06
C ILE A 25 7.86 -7.61 -1.66
N CYS A 26 7.06 -8.01 -0.68
CA CYS A 26 7.33 -7.72 0.72
C CYS A 26 8.23 -8.81 1.31
N THR A 27 7.86 -10.07 1.11
CA THR A 27 8.66 -11.25 1.42
C THR A 27 8.47 -12.30 0.32
N ASN A 28 9.17 -13.43 0.39
CA ASN A 28 9.01 -14.53 -0.58
C ASN A 28 7.55 -15.02 -0.75
N ASN A 29 6.72 -14.80 0.28
CA ASN A 29 5.33 -15.25 0.32
C ASN A 29 4.31 -14.11 0.43
N GLN A 30 4.74 -12.86 0.45
CA GLN A 30 3.86 -11.72 0.66
C GLN A 30 4.18 -10.62 -0.34
N ALA A 31 3.15 -10.09 -0.98
CA ALA A 31 3.28 -8.94 -1.86
C ALA A 31 2.18 -7.91 -1.58
N TYR A 32 2.43 -6.69 -2.04
CA TYR A 32 1.49 -5.58 -2.01
C TYR A 32 1.23 -5.11 -3.44
N LEU A 33 -0.03 -5.15 -3.86
CA LEU A 33 -0.48 -4.57 -5.13
C LEU A 33 -0.62 -3.06 -4.92
N MET A 34 0.35 -2.30 -5.43
CA MET A 34 0.43 -0.86 -5.19
C MET A 34 -0.67 -0.11 -5.93
N PHE A 35 -0.89 -0.49 -7.19
CA PHE A 35 -1.98 -0.01 -8.02
C PHE A 35 -2.18 -0.96 -9.21
N CYS A 36 -3.39 -0.99 -9.73
CA CYS A 36 -3.77 -1.76 -10.91
C CYS A 36 -4.91 -1.02 -11.61
N GLU A 37 -4.57 -0.26 -12.64
CA GLU A 37 -5.45 0.70 -13.29
C GLU A 37 -5.56 0.43 -14.78
N CYS A 38 -6.74 0.71 -15.33
CA CYS A 38 -6.98 0.64 -16.76
C CYS A 38 -7.87 1.81 -17.20
N ASP A 39 -7.75 2.18 -18.47
CA ASP A 39 -8.65 3.15 -19.09
C ASP A 39 -10.11 2.70 -18.93
N LEU A 40 -10.98 3.67 -18.65
CA LEU A 40 -12.42 3.49 -18.46
C LEU A 40 -13.05 2.71 -19.63
N GLN A 41 -12.55 2.92 -20.85
CA GLN A 41 -13.09 2.24 -22.05
C GLN A 41 -12.88 0.71 -22.03
N TYR A 42 -11.95 0.20 -21.22
CA TYR A 42 -11.64 -1.23 -21.09
C TYR A 42 -12.14 -1.86 -19.79
N ILE A 43 -12.63 -1.09 -18.81
CA ILE A 43 -13.02 -1.61 -17.47
C ILE A 43 -13.98 -2.81 -17.57
N THR A 44 -14.91 -2.77 -18.52
CA THR A 44 -15.95 -3.79 -18.69
C THR A 44 -15.71 -4.71 -19.89
N LYS A 45 -14.59 -4.56 -20.58
CA LYS A 45 -14.31 -5.32 -21.80
C LYS A 45 -13.40 -6.51 -21.51
N SER A 46 -13.64 -7.58 -22.25
CA SER A 46 -12.71 -8.69 -22.36
C SER A 46 -11.72 -8.39 -23.48
N VAL A 47 -10.46 -8.70 -23.27
CA VAL A 47 -9.38 -8.45 -24.24
C VAL A 47 -8.49 -9.68 -24.34
N THR A 48 -7.82 -9.80 -25.48
CA THR A 48 -6.63 -10.64 -25.61
C THR A 48 -5.41 -9.72 -25.68
N VAL A 49 -4.31 -10.14 -25.07
CA VAL A 49 -3.05 -9.39 -25.05
C VAL A 49 -1.92 -10.26 -25.58
N GLU A 50 -0.91 -9.62 -26.16
CA GLU A 50 0.31 -10.28 -26.61
C GLU A 50 1.54 -9.47 -26.21
N ASP A 51 2.71 -10.11 -26.19
CA ASP A 51 3.96 -9.42 -25.90
C ASP A 51 4.20 -8.28 -26.89
N CYS A 52 4.46 -7.09 -26.37
CA CYS A 52 4.85 -5.96 -27.20
C CYS A 52 6.29 -6.21 -27.69
N LYS A 53 6.48 -6.33 -29.00
CA LYS A 53 7.82 -6.42 -29.59
C LYS A 53 8.54 -5.08 -29.36
N LEU A 54 9.50 -5.13 -28.44
CA LEU A 54 10.25 -3.99 -27.88
C LEU A 54 10.91 -3.05 -28.90
N GLU A 55 11.13 -3.53 -30.12
CA GLU A 55 11.81 -2.81 -31.19
C GLU A 55 10.97 -1.63 -31.76
N THR A 56 9.65 -1.59 -31.52
CA THR A 56 8.78 -0.61 -32.19
C THR A 56 8.53 0.67 -31.38
N TYR A 57 8.69 0.67 -30.04
CA TYR A 57 8.25 1.80 -29.18
C TYR A 57 9.20 2.16 -28.00
N CYS A 58 10.37 1.50 -27.89
CA CYS A 58 11.50 1.79 -26.98
C CYS A 58 11.19 2.29 -25.55
N LEU A 59 11.28 1.36 -24.59
CA LEU A 59 11.90 1.59 -23.28
C LEU A 59 12.91 0.45 -23.06
N LYS A 60 14.12 0.73 -22.56
CA LYS A 60 15.01 -0.32 -22.03
C LYS A 60 14.32 -0.89 -20.79
N ILE A 61 13.38 -1.80 -20.98
CA ILE A 61 12.70 -2.44 -19.87
C ILE A 61 13.57 -3.56 -19.32
N ASP A 62 13.67 -3.61 -18.01
CA ASP A 62 14.23 -4.77 -17.34
C ASP A 62 13.23 -5.92 -17.43
N LYS A 63 13.40 -6.80 -18.41
CA LYS A 63 12.53 -7.98 -18.58
C LYS A 63 12.49 -8.91 -17.37
N SER A 64 13.35 -8.76 -16.36
CA SER A 64 13.22 -9.54 -15.13
C SER A 64 12.14 -8.99 -14.20
N HIS A 65 11.83 -7.70 -14.27
CA HIS A 65 10.90 -7.00 -13.38
C HIS A 65 9.75 -6.28 -14.10
N GLN A 66 9.81 -6.16 -15.43
CA GLN A 66 8.90 -5.36 -16.22
C GLN A 66 8.32 -6.18 -17.38
N ARG A 67 7.04 -5.97 -17.67
CA ARG A 67 6.37 -6.49 -18.86
C ARG A 67 5.67 -5.36 -19.61
N CYS A 68 5.76 -5.43 -20.93
CA CYS A 68 5.03 -4.55 -21.83
C CYS A 68 4.23 -5.43 -22.78
N LEU A 69 2.91 -5.33 -22.71
CA LEU A 69 1.97 -6.04 -23.55
C LEU A 69 1.26 -5.06 -24.48
N LYS A 70 0.62 -5.58 -25.52
CA LYS A 70 -0.32 -4.82 -26.34
C LYS A 70 -1.63 -5.57 -26.49
N ILE A 71 -2.73 -4.82 -26.57
CA ILE A 71 -4.05 -5.39 -26.86
C ILE A 71 -4.03 -5.89 -28.31
N SER A 72 -4.36 -7.16 -28.50
CA SER A 72 -4.50 -7.76 -29.83
C SER A 72 -5.94 -7.71 -30.31
N ASN A 73 -6.91 -8.06 -29.46
CA ASN A 73 -8.35 -8.00 -29.76
C ASN A 73 -9.15 -7.46 -28.56
N ILE A 74 -10.29 -6.84 -28.87
CA ILE A 74 -11.27 -6.34 -27.90
C ILE A 74 -12.60 -7.05 -28.14
N TRP A 75 -13.23 -7.50 -27.07
CA TRP A 75 -14.47 -8.26 -27.09
C TRP A 75 -15.50 -7.58 -26.17
N ASP A 76 -16.71 -7.34 -26.70
CA ASP A 76 -17.79 -6.68 -25.97
C ASP A 76 -18.58 -7.64 -25.04
N LYS A 77 -18.30 -8.94 -25.12
CA LYS A 77 -18.91 -9.97 -24.27
C LYS A 77 -17.84 -10.92 -23.75
N ASP A 78 -18.03 -11.37 -22.52
CA ASP A 78 -17.22 -12.43 -21.95
C ASP A 78 -17.57 -13.77 -22.62
N LEU A 79 -16.58 -14.66 -22.67
CA LEU A 79 -16.80 -16.04 -23.08
C LEU A 79 -17.66 -16.75 -22.04
N ASP A 80 -18.76 -17.33 -22.49
CA ASP A 80 -19.61 -18.16 -21.65
C ASP A 80 -19.04 -19.58 -21.58
N TYR A 81 -18.36 -19.88 -20.48
CA TYR A 81 -17.79 -21.19 -20.21
C TYR A 81 -18.79 -22.15 -19.53
N SER A 82 -20.02 -21.72 -19.24
CA SER A 82 -20.99 -22.53 -18.45
C SER A 82 -21.41 -23.82 -19.14
N GLY A 83 -21.34 -23.87 -20.47
CA GLY A 83 -21.62 -25.06 -21.27
C GLY A 83 -20.42 -26.00 -21.45
N LEU A 84 -19.22 -25.64 -20.98
CA LEU A 84 -18.03 -26.45 -21.17
C LEU A 84 -17.83 -27.47 -20.04
N PRO A 85 -17.24 -28.65 -20.34
CA PRO A 85 -16.81 -29.60 -19.33
C PRO A 85 -15.88 -28.99 -18.28
N ILE A 86 -15.96 -29.48 -17.03
CA ILE A 86 -15.16 -28.98 -15.89
C ILE A 86 -13.65 -28.99 -16.17
N TYR A 87 -13.14 -29.89 -17.00
CA TYR A 87 -11.71 -29.92 -17.29
C TYR A 87 -11.27 -28.69 -18.10
N PHE A 88 -12.14 -28.09 -18.94
CA PHE A 88 -11.81 -26.86 -19.65
C PHE A 88 -11.59 -25.71 -18.66
N SER A 89 -12.43 -25.59 -17.62
CA SER A 89 -12.26 -24.54 -16.63
C SER A 89 -11.00 -24.69 -15.76
N ALA A 90 -10.45 -25.91 -15.69
CA ALA A 90 -9.24 -26.25 -14.92
C ALA A 90 -7.93 -26.22 -15.73
N PHE A 91 -7.96 -26.48 -17.04
CA PHE A 91 -6.76 -26.67 -17.86
C PHE A 91 -6.64 -25.74 -19.07
N GLU A 92 -7.72 -25.07 -19.49
CA GLU A 92 -7.66 -24.17 -20.64
C GLU A 92 -7.06 -22.81 -20.26
N ASP A 93 -6.10 -22.34 -21.05
CA ASP A 93 -5.54 -21.01 -20.91
C ASP A 93 -6.60 -19.96 -21.32
N ARG A 94 -7.01 -19.12 -20.37
CA ARG A 94 -8.01 -18.09 -20.59
C ARG A 94 -7.40 -16.86 -21.28
N LEU A 95 -7.19 -16.96 -22.59
CA LEU A 95 -6.59 -15.88 -23.38
C LEU A 95 -7.46 -14.62 -23.45
N GLN A 96 -8.79 -14.78 -23.45
CA GLN A 96 -9.75 -13.70 -23.41
C GLN A 96 -10.26 -13.51 -21.99
N GLN A 97 -9.92 -12.37 -21.39
CA GLN A 97 -10.30 -12.00 -20.04
C GLN A 97 -10.23 -10.48 -19.85
N HIS A 98 -10.68 -9.98 -18.70
CA HIS A 98 -10.61 -8.55 -18.38
C HIS A 98 -9.17 -8.03 -18.39
N LEU A 99 -8.98 -6.80 -18.90
CA LEU A 99 -7.66 -6.21 -19.06
C LEU A 99 -6.86 -6.13 -17.75
N LEU A 100 -7.52 -5.80 -16.63
CA LEU A 100 -6.85 -5.76 -15.33
C LEU A 100 -6.45 -7.15 -14.81
N VAL A 101 -7.14 -8.22 -15.22
CA VAL A 101 -6.77 -9.60 -14.86
C VAL A 101 -5.46 -9.97 -15.56
N HIS A 102 -5.31 -9.64 -16.84
CA HIS A 102 -4.02 -9.79 -17.54
C HIS A 102 -2.87 -9.07 -16.83
N VAL A 103 -3.09 -7.81 -16.42
CA VAL A 103 -2.10 -7.03 -15.67
C VAL A 103 -1.73 -7.72 -14.36
N TYR A 104 -2.74 -8.14 -13.60
CA TYR A 104 -2.55 -8.80 -12.32
C TYR A 104 -1.81 -10.14 -12.44
N GLU A 105 -2.20 -11.01 -13.36
CA GLU A 105 -1.54 -12.30 -13.58
C GLU A 105 -0.07 -12.14 -13.97
N GLN A 106 0.25 -11.16 -14.81
CA GLN A 106 1.64 -10.86 -15.14
C GLN A 106 2.41 -10.34 -13.93
N LEU A 107 1.81 -9.47 -13.11
CA LEU A 107 2.44 -9.00 -11.87
C LEU A 107 2.73 -10.16 -10.93
N VAL A 108 1.78 -11.08 -10.74
CA VAL A 108 1.94 -12.30 -9.92
C VAL A 108 3.09 -13.16 -10.47
N ASN A 109 3.11 -13.38 -11.79
CA ASN A 109 4.13 -14.21 -12.42
C ASN A 109 5.55 -13.60 -12.31
N ILE A 110 5.68 -12.28 -12.44
CA ILE A 110 6.96 -11.59 -12.25
C ILE A 110 7.36 -11.65 -10.78
N ALA A 111 6.48 -11.22 -9.87
CA ALA A 111 6.79 -10.92 -8.48
C ALA A 111 6.91 -12.18 -7.61
N LEU A 112 5.88 -13.02 -7.61
CA LEU A 112 5.81 -14.18 -6.73
C LEU A 112 6.08 -15.50 -7.45
N LYS A 113 5.90 -15.56 -8.78
CA LYS A 113 5.71 -16.81 -9.55
C LYS A 113 4.37 -17.48 -9.22
N THR A 114 3.90 -18.36 -10.08
CA THR A 114 2.59 -19.03 -9.92
C THR A 114 2.60 -20.26 -9.01
N HIS A 115 3.77 -20.79 -8.67
CA HIS A 115 3.87 -21.99 -7.82
C HIS A 115 3.39 -21.72 -6.38
N ASN A 116 2.53 -22.57 -5.81
CA ASN A 116 2.02 -22.47 -4.43
C ASN A 116 1.27 -21.17 -4.10
N MET A 117 0.68 -20.51 -5.09
CA MET A 117 -0.14 -19.31 -4.88
C MET A 117 -1.23 -19.55 -3.82
N ASP A 118 -1.94 -20.67 -3.90
CA ASP A 118 -3.04 -21.00 -3.00
C ASP A 118 -2.58 -21.53 -1.62
N LEU A 119 -1.31 -21.92 -1.49
CA LEU A 119 -0.79 -22.64 -0.33
C LEU A 119 0.03 -21.78 0.63
N CYS A 120 0.82 -20.83 0.14
CA CYS A 120 1.71 -20.06 1.01
C CYS A 120 1.74 -18.58 0.70
N LYS A 121 1.26 -18.15 -0.47
CA LYS A 121 1.38 -16.76 -0.90
C LYS A 121 0.16 -15.93 -0.53
N ASN A 122 0.39 -14.66 -0.28
CA ASN A 122 -0.63 -13.70 0.07
C ASN A 122 -0.32 -12.36 -0.59
N ILE A 123 -1.33 -11.76 -1.20
CA ILE A 123 -1.23 -10.45 -1.83
C ILE A 123 -2.25 -9.57 -1.15
N THR A 124 -1.84 -8.35 -0.80
CA THR A 124 -2.76 -7.35 -0.23
C THR A 124 -2.94 -6.20 -1.21
N VAL A 125 -4.13 -5.63 -1.21
CA VAL A 125 -4.44 -4.38 -1.91
C VAL A 125 -5.26 -3.48 -0.99
N ASP A 126 -5.01 -2.17 -1.10
CA ASP A 126 -5.77 -1.12 -0.43
C ASP A 126 -6.55 -0.33 -1.48
N LEU A 127 -7.88 -0.29 -1.36
CA LEU A 127 -8.78 0.37 -2.31
C LEU A 127 -9.52 1.52 -1.63
N TYR A 128 -9.48 2.72 -2.23
CA TYR A 128 -10.26 3.86 -1.73
C TYR A 128 -11.75 3.69 -1.99
N ASP A 129 -12.60 4.31 -1.16
CA ASP A 129 -14.07 4.34 -1.35
C ASP A 129 -14.47 4.77 -2.78
N THR A 130 -13.76 5.73 -3.35
CA THR A 130 -13.97 6.22 -4.72
C THR A 130 -13.76 5.15 -5.78
N ASP A 131 -12.82 4.23 -5.53
CA ASP A 131 -12.50 3.12 -6.41
C ASP A 131 -13.35 1.87 -6.12
N PHE A 132 -14.05 1.84 -4.97
CA PHE A 132 -14.72 0.68 -4.45
C PHE A 132 -16.19 0.54 -4.91
N THR A 133 -16.41 0.59 -6.23
CA THR A 133 -17.72 0.26 -6.83
C THR A 133 -18.00 -1.25 -6.77
N GLU A 134 -19.28 -1.67 -6.79
CA GLU A 134 -19.65 -3.09 -6.76
C GLU A 134 -19.04 -3.88 -7.93
N LYS A 135 -18.95 -3.28 -9.12
CA LYS A 135 -18.30 -3.89 -10.29
C LYS A 135 -16.81 -4.14 -10.06
N ARG A 136 -16.09 -3.15 -9.50
CA ARG A 136 -14.68 -3.33 -9.16
C ARG A 136 -14.51 -4.33 -8.02
N ARG A 137 -15.40 -4.35 -7.03
CA ARG A 137 -15.39 -5.37 -5.97
C ARG A 137 -15.51 -6.79 -6.55
N GLN A 138 -16.43 -7.01 -7.47
CA GLN A 138 -16.60 -8.29 -8.16
C GLN A 138 -15.34 -8.66 -8.96
N LEU A 139 -14.76 -7.71 -9.70
CA LEU A 139 -13.49 -7.94 -10.41
C LEU A 139 -12.37 -8.39 -9.47
N TYR A 140 -12.14 -7.66 -8.37
CA TYR A 140 -11.07 -7.99 -7.42
C TYR A 140 -11.33 -9.32 -6.70
N ARG A 141 -12.56 -9.60 -6.28
CA ARG A 141 -12.93 -10.82 -5.57
C ARG A 141 -12.99 -12.04 -6.48
N ASP A 142 -13.79 -11.96 -7.55
CA ASP A 142 -14.19 -13.10 -8.38
C ASP A 142 -13.14 -13.42 -9.45
N LEU A 143 -12.39 -12.42 -9.94
CA LEU A 143 -11.43 -12.61 -11.02
C LEU A 143 -9.96 -12.50 -10.59
N MET A 144 -9.65 -11.68 -9.59
CA MET A 144 -8.27 -11.56 -9.06
C MET A 144 -8.03 -12.33 -7.75
N GLY A 145 -9.08 -12.87 -7.14
CA GLY A 145 -8.97 -13.74 -5.97
C GLY A 145 -8.74 -13.01 -4.64
N PHE A 146 -9.07 -11.72 -4.52
CA PHE A 146 -9.02 -10.98 -3.25
C PHE A 146 -10.25 -11.29 -2.38
N MET A 147 -10.26 -12.49 -1.79
CA MET A 147 -11.43 -13.02 -1.07
C MET A 147 -11.52 -12.60 0.40
N VAL A 148 -10.41 -12.18 1.01
CA VAL A 148 -10.36 -11.85 2.44
C VAL A 148 -10.44 -10.35 2.64
N ALA A 149 -11.57 -9.87 3.15
CA ALA A 149 -11.72 -8.48 3.55
C ALA A 149 -11.20 -8.28 4.98
N ASP A 150 -10.39 -7.25 5.17
CA ASP A 150 -9.98 -6.82 6.49
C ASP A 150 -11.15 -6.17 7.23
N LYS A 151 -11.24 -6.41 8.54
CA LYS A 151 -12.26 -5.81 9.41
C LYS A 151 -11.85 -4.44 9.93
N GLY A 152 -10.57 -4.12 9.87
CA GLY A 152 -10.04 -2.80 10.22
C GLY A 152 -10.64 -1.72 9.33
N ARG A 153 -10.92 -0.56 9.92
CA ARG A 153 -11.33 0.62 9.17
C ARG A 153 -10.12 1.53 9.03
N TYR A 154 -9.68 1.71 7.79
CA TYR A 154 -8.48 2.47 7.46
C TYR A 154 -8.87 3.77 6.77
N PHE A 155 -8.10 4.81 7.04
CA PHE A 155 -8.34 6.14 6.50
C PHE A 155 -7.03 6.79 6.09
N GLN A 156 -7.04 7.43 4.92
CA GLN A 156 -6.14 8.55 4.66
C GLN A 156 -6.84 9.82 5.13
N ILE A 157 -6.16 10.62 5.92
CA ILE A 157 -6.69 11.89 6.41
C ILE A 157 -5.76 13.04 6.07
N THR A 158 -6.34 14.21 5.86
CA THR A 158 -5.63 15.47 5.65
C THR A 158 -6.07 16.46 6.74
N ILE A 159 -5.13 16.93 7.57
CA ILE A 159 -5.38 17.85 8.69
C ILE A 159 -4.56 19.13 8.49
N GLY A 160 -5.13 20.30 8.80
CA GLY A 160 -4.34 21.54 8.83
C GLY A 160 -3.27 21.51 9.92
N LYS A 161 -2.03 21.92 9.63
CA LYS A 161 -0.90 21.91 10.58
C LYS A 161 -1.25 22.49 11.97
N LEU A 162 -1.88 23.67 12.01
CA LEU A 162 -2.30 24.31 13.27
C LEU A 162 -3.31 23.47 14.07
N SER A 163 -4.24 22.79 13.39
CA SER A 163 -5.19 21.89 14.05
C SER A 163 -4.47 20.68 14.63
N LEU A 164 -3.50 20.12 13.91
CA LEU A 164 -2.68 19.00 14.38
C LEU A 164 -1.85 19.38 15.62
N GLN A 165 -1.24 20.57 15.59
CA GLN A 165 -0.53 21.13 16.75
C GLN A 165 -1.46 21.37 17.93
N ALA A 166 -2.70 21.84 17.71
CA ALA A 166 -3.67 22.02 18.78
C ALA A 166 -4.09 20.69 19.43
N ILE A 167 -4.33 19.64 18.64
CA ILE A 167 -4.65 18.29 19.15
C ILE A 167 -3.50 17.80 20.04
N THR A 168 -2.27 17.91 19.56
CA THR A 168 -1.09 17.40 20.27
C THR A 168 -0.65 18.25 21.46
N ALA A 169 -1.01 19.53 21.51
CA ALA A 169 -0.69 20.41 22.64
C ALA A 169 -1.59 20.18 23.88
N ASN A 170 -2.85 19.76 23.68
CA ASN A 170 -3.87 19.72 24.75
C ASN A 170 -3.68 18.60 25.78
N LYS A 171 -2.80 17.62 25.54
CA LYS A 171 -2.68 16.39 26.34
C LYS A 171 -1.25 16.01 26.68
N ARG A 172 -0.40 17.02 26.84
CA ARG A 172 1.00 16.82 27.18
C ARG A 172 1.15 16.19 28.57
N THR A 173 1.85 15.07 28.65
CA THR A 173 2.31 14.54 29.93
C THR A 173 3.78 14.90 30.06
N ILE A 174 4.11 15.80 30.99
CA ILE A 174 5.52 16.13 31.27
C ILE A 174 6.11 14.96 32.05
N ASN A 175 6.74 14.04 31.34
CA ASN A 175 7.55 12.99 31.94
C ASN A 175 9.04 13.42 31.87
N PRO A 176 9.67 13.77 33.00
CA PRO A 176 11.05 14.25 33.01
C PRO A 176 12.07 13.18 32.59
N GLU A 177 11.69 11.90 32.60
CA GLU A 177 12.53 10.78 32.17
C GLU A 177 12.42 10.48 30.67
N MET A 178 11.53 11.18 29.95
CA MET A 178 11.29 11.00 28.53
C MET A 178 12.22 11.89 27.70
N ILE A 179 12.96 11.29 26.78
CA ILE A 179 13.86 11.96 25.85
C ILE A 179 13.35 11.72 24.42
N TYR A 180 13.25 12.79 23.62
CA TYR A 180 12.92 12.70 22.21
C TYR A 180 14.17 13.03 21.40
N MET A 181 14.65 12.07 20.62
CA MET A 181 15.89 12.18 19.85
C MET A 181 15.60 12.20 18.35
N GLU A 182 16.35 13.04 17.64
CA GLU A 182 16.32 13.03 16.17
C GLU A 182 17.04 11.80 15.64
N LEU A 183 16.35 11.11 14.72
CA LEU A 183 16.91 9.94 14.08
C LEU A 183 18.13 10.33 13.25
N ASN A 184 19.26 9.72 13.58
CA ASN A 184 20.54 9.87 12.91
C ASN A 184 21.21 8.49 12.82
N SER A 185 22.32 8.39 12.10
CA SER A 185 23.02 7.11 11.88
C SER A 185 23.59 6.47 13.15
N GLU A 186 23.82 7.23 14.22
CA GLU A 186 24.35 6.71 15.49
C GLU A 186 23.23 6.09 16.35
N ASP A 187 22.02 6.65 16.27
CA ASP A 187 20.89 6.31 17.14
C ASP A 187 19.80 5.46 16.45
N GLU A 188 20.00 5.05 15.19
CA GLU A 188 19.02 4.28 14.42
C GLU A 188 18.69 2.91 15.05
N PHE A 189 19.60 2.37 15.87
CA PHE A 189 19.38 1.09 16.53
C PHE A 189 18.18 1.12 17.48
N TYR A 190 17.91 2.24 18.17
CA TYR A 190 16.72 2.39 19.03
C TYR A 190 15.41 2.34 18.23
N PHE A 191 15.44 2.91 17.03
CA PHE A 191 14.31 2.87 16.11
C PHE A 191 14.03 1.44 15.63
N PHE A 192 15.05 0.71 15.19
CA PHE A 192 14.90 -0.68 14.75
C PHE A 192 14.52 -1.62 15.89
N ASP A 193 15.07 -1.40 17.09
CA ASP A 193 14.75 -2.18 18.29
C ASP A 193 13.25 -2.05 18.61
N TYR A 194 12.71 -0.83 18.66
CA TYR A 194 11.28 -0.62 18.89
C TYR A 194 10.39 -1.16 17.76
N ASP A 195 10.78 -0.99 16.49
CA ASP A 195 10.00 -1.53 15.37
C ASP A 195 9.82 -3.05 15.48
N SER A 196 10.87 -3.77 15.89
CA SER A 196 10.84 -5.22 16.09
C SER A 196 9.90 -5.67 17.22
N VAL A 197 9.55 -4.76 18.14
CA VAL A 197 8.55 -5.01 19.20
C VAL A 197 7.13 -4.85 18.67
N VAL A 198 6.91 -3.95 17.70
CA VAL A 198 5.59 -3.63 17.13
C VAL A 198 5.19 -4.65 16.06
N THR A 199 6.13 -5.06 15.21
CA THR A 199 5.90 -6.07 14.17
C THR A 199 6.88 -7.23 14.33
N PHE A 200 6.38 -8.47 14.26
CA PHE A 200 7.24 -9.66 14.29
C PHE A 200 8.05 -9.85 13.00
N MET A 201 7.68 -9.13 11.93
CA MET A 201 8.28 -9.27 10.63
C MET A 201 9.55 -8.42 10.52
N ASN A 202 10.65 -9.04 10.07
CA ASN A 202 11.90 -8.31 9.86
C ASN A 202 11.82 -7.45 8.60
N ARG A 203 11.45 -6.18 8.77
CA ARG A 203 11.40 -5.17 7.72
C ARG A 203 12.55 -4.17 7.78
N ARG A 204 13.65 -4.53 8.44
CA ARG A 204 14.80 -3.64 8.67
C ARG A 204 15.33 -3.04 7.38
N SER A 205 15.60 -3.85 6.34
CA SER A 205 16.14 -3.34 5.08
C SER A 205 15.23 -2.33 4.38
N TYR A 206 13.91 -2.49 4.51
CA TYR A 206 12.95 -1.50 4.00
C TYR A 206 13.02 -0.19 4.79
N LEU A 207 13.08 -0.27 6.12
CA LEU A 207 13.15 0.91 6.98
C LEU A 207 14.50 1.62 6.86
N GLU A 208 15.61 0.89 6.70
CA GLU A 208 16.92 1.43 6.34
C GLU A 208 16.82 2.22 5.04
N PHE A 209 16.28 1.62 3.98
CA PHE A 209 16.07 2.32 2.71
C PHE A 209 15.25 3.59 2.90
N LEU A 210 14.15 3.51 3.67
CA LEU A 210 13.28 4.65 3.95
C LEU A 210 14.06 5.78 4.66
N CYS A 211 14.84 5.48 5.69
CA CYS A 211 15.61 6.47 6.45
C CYS A 211 16.68 7.18 5.60
N HIS A 212 17.17 6.54 4.53
CA HIS A 212 18.16 7.12 3.61
C HIS A 212 17.52 7.94 2.48
N ILE A 213 16.19 8.01 2.38
CA ILE A 213 15.53 8.91 1.43
C ILE A 213 15.75 10.35 1.89
N LYS A 214 16.29 11.18 0.99
CA LYS A 214 16.54 12.60 1.26
C LYS A 214 15.24 13.31 1.69
N GLY A 215 15.29 13.98 2.84
CA GLY A 215 14.16 14.75 3.38
C GLY A 215 13.27 13.98 4.37
N ILE A 216 13.61 12.74 4.68
CA ILE A 216 12.99 12.02 5.80
C ILE A 216 13.43 12.64 7.11
N LEU A 217 12.45 12.86 7.99
CA LEU A 217 12.64 13.29 9.36
C LEU A 217 12.15 12.17 10.27
N GLY A 218 12.94 11.82 11.28
CA GLY A 218 12.57 10.83 12.27
C GLY A 218 12.76 11.34 13.69
N LEU A 219 11.88 10.92 14.60
CA LEU A 219 12.07 11.09 16.04
C LEU A 219 11.87 9.74 16.72
N VAL A 220 12.67 9.47 17.76
CA VAL A 220 12.53 8.31 18.65
C VAL A 220 12.30 8.82 20.07
N ALA A 221 11.32 8.23 20.75
CA ALA A 221 11.06 8.47 22.16
C ALA A 221 11.77 7.40 23.00
N ILE A 222 12.54 7.83 24.00
CA ILE A 222 13.30 6.96 24.91
C ILE A 222 12.84 7.26 26.34
N GLU A 223 12.48 6.21 27.05
CA GLU A 223 12.19 6.24 28.48
C GLU A 223 13.11 5.25 29.19
N LYS A 224 13.86 5.69 30.21
CA LYS A 224 14.78 4.83 30.98
C LYS A 224 15.75 4.02 30.11
N GLN A 225 16.31 4.65 29.07
CA GLN A 225 17.22 4.02 28.09
C GLN A 225 16.60 2.91 27.24
N GLN A 226 15.26 2.86 27.15
CA GLN A 226 14.55 1.93 26.29
C GLN A 226 13.69 2.73 25.30
N PRO A 227 13.65 2.34 24.02
CA PRO A 227 12.81 3.02 23.07
C PRO A 227 11.34 2.66 23.33
N VAL A 228 10.47 3.67 23.30
CA VAL A 228 9.03 3.53 23.63
C VAL A 228 8.11 4.08 22.54
N GLY A 229 8.70 4.54 21.44
CA GLY A 229 7.98 5.00 20.27
C GLY A 229 8.87 5.66 19.24
N TYR A 230 8.36 5.82 18.03
CA TYR A 230 8.99 6.62 16.99
C TYR A 230 7.95 7.25 16.05
N VAL A 231 8.37 8.25 15.29
CA VAL A 231 7.63 8.78 14.16
C VAL A 231 8.56 9.06 12.99
N LEU A 232 8.09 8.81 11.76
CA LEU A 232 8.76 9.22 10.53
C LEU A 232 7.85 10.11 9.69
N ALA A 233 8.43 11.13 9.07
CA ALA A 233 7.74 11.99 8.12
C ALA A 233 8.64 12.37 6.94
N VAL A 234 8.02 12.74 5.82
CA VAL A 234 8.68 13.38 4.67
C VAL A 234 7.83 14.56 4.22
N ASN A 235 8.42 15.74 4.11
CA ASN A 235 7.68 16.98 3.84
C ASN A 235 6.51 17.14 4.84
N ASN A 236 5.28 17.27 4.35
CA ASN A 236 4.06 17.35 5.16
C ASN A 236 3.28 16.02 5.18
N HIS A 237 3.98 14.89 5.08
CA HIS A 237 3.40 13.55 5.18
C HIS A 237 3.97 12.83 6.38
N ILE A 238 3.12 12.48 7.35
CA ILE A 238 3.53 11.56 8.42
C ILE A 238 3.37 10.15 7.87
N LEU A 239 4.50 9.45 7.73
CA LEU A 239 4.54 8.13 7.14
C LEU A 239 4.10 7.06 8.15
N GLN A 240 4.56 7.16 9.38
CA GLN A 240 4.22 6.23 10.46
C GLN A 240 4.52 6.85 11.83
N CYS A 241 3.69 6.54 12.82
CA CYS A 241 3.89 6.90 14.21
C CYS A 241 3.44 5.74 15.09
N TYR A 242 4.40 5.11 15.76
CA TYR A 242 4.13 4.04 16.71
C TYR A 242 4.64 4.42 18.09
N ALA A 243 3.90 4.06 19.11
CA ALA A 243 4.26 4.38 20.49
C ALA A 243 3.56 3.44 21.47
N ASN A 244 4.08 3.35 22.69
CA ASN A 244 3.45 2.55 23.75
C ASN A 244 2.16 3.20 24.27
N THR A 245 2.01 4.52 24.14
CA THR A 245 0.83 5.25 24.60
C THR A 245 0.45 6.40 23.65
N PRO A 246 -0.83 6.85 23.66
CA PRO A 246 -1.27 7.99 22.87
C PRO A 246 -0.51 9.29 23.18
N GLU A 247 -0.09 9.49 24.44
CA GLU A 247 0.63 10.69 24.87
C GLU A 247 2.02 10.76 24.23
N ILE A 248 2.74 9.64 24.19
CA ILE A 248 4.03 9.53 23.51
C ILE A 248 3.85 9.79 22.01
N ALA A 249 2.81 9.22 21.40
CA ALA A 249 2.49 9.47 19.99
C ALA A 249 2.22 10.96 19.71
N CYS A 250 1.47 11.65 20.59
CA CYS A 250 1.22 13.09 20.47
C CYS A 250 2.51 13.92 20.49
N ASP A 251 3.41 13.64 21.44
CA ASP A 251 4.66 14.37 21.54
C ASP A 251 5.58 14.13 20.33
N LEU A 252 5.63 12.89 19.84
CA LEU A 252 6.33 12.52 18.61
C LEU A 252 5.77 13.27 17.39
N ILE A 253 4.45 13.21 17.17
CA ILE A 253 3.78 13.92 16.06
C ILE A 253 4.04 15.42 16.15
N ARG A 254 3.94 16.01 17.35
CA ARG A 254 4.20 17.43 17.57
C ARG A 254 5.62 17.82 17.19
N GLY A 255 6.60 17.07 17.68
CA GLY A 255 8.02 17.31 17.42
C GLY A 255 8.37 17.31 15.93
N LEU A 256 7.72 16.47 15.13
CA LEU A 256 7.88 16.53 13.67
C LEU A 256 7.03 17.61 13.01
N SER A 257 5.79 17.84 13.49
CA SER A 257 4.90 18.85 12.90
C SER A 257 5.52 20.25 12.92
N ASP A 258 6.30 20.58 13.96
CA ASP A 258 6.99 21.88 14.08
C ASP A 258 8.00 22.11 12.95
N LYS A 259 8.57 21.04 12.40
CA LYS A 259 9.54 21.07 11.29
C LYS A 259 8.89 21.08 9.90
N MET A 260 7.58 20.83 9.82
CA MET A 260 6.86 20.79 8.54
C MET A 260 6.59 22.20 8.00
N SER A 261 6.43 22.32 6.69
CA SER A 261 6.17 23.61 6.04
C SER A 261 4.85 24.23 6.49
N GLU A 262 4.86 25.54 6.73
CA GLU A 262 3.66 26.32 7.06
C GLU A 262 2.68 26.39 5.89
N GLY A 263 1.38 26.49 6.20
CA GLY A 263 0.31 26.62 5.21
C GLY A 263 0.00 25.36 4.39
N ILE A 264 0.85 24.34 4.44
CA ILE A 264 0.64 23.05 3.77
C ILE A 264 -0.04 22.08 4.76
N PRO A 265 -1.19 21.47 4.41
CA PRO A 265 -1.85 20.51 5.27
C PRO A 265 -1.01 19.23 5.41
N VAL A 266 -1.20 18.52 6.52
CA VAL A 266 -0.48 17.28 6.83
C VAL A 266 -1.35 16.09 6.45
N THR A 267 -0.80 15.17 5.66
CA THR A 267 -1.48 13.91 5.29
C THR A 267 -0.86 12.73 6.02
N MET A 268 -1.71 11.80 6.45
CA MET A 268 -1.29 10.59 7.15
C MET A 268 -2.30 9.46 6.93
N PHE A 269 -1.89 8.23 7.16
CA PHE A 269 -2.79 7.09 7.20
C PHE A 269 -2.99 6.62 8.63
N MET A 270 -4.20 6.23 8.97
CA MET A 270 -4.54 5.72 10.29
C MET A 270 -5.52 4.55 10.19
N ARG A 271 -5.50 3.73 11.24
CA ARG A 271 -6.57 2.78 11.51
C ARG A 271 -7.47 3.39 12.58
N GLU A 272 -8.78 3.34 12.40
CA GLU A 272 -9.71 3.71 13.46
C GLU A 272 -9.47 2.83 14.68
N CYS A 273 -9.28 3.48 15.81
CA CYS A 273 -8.97 2.87 17.08
C CYS A 273 -9.80 3.54 18.19
N ASN A 274 -9.92 2.87 19.34
CA ASN A 274 -10.71 3.42 20.46
C ASN A 274 -10.00 4.54 21.21
N ASP A 275 -8.71 4.74 20.98
CA ASP A 275 -7.93 5.81 21.60
C ASP A 275 -8.44 7.18 21.18
N TRP A 276 -8.40 8.10 22.14
CA TRP A 276 -8.92 9.45 21.97
C TRP A 276 -8.24 10.20 20.82
N ILE A 277 -6.94 9.97 20.60
CA ILE A 277 -6.16 10.62 19.55
C ILE A 277 -6.70 10.26 18.16
N CYS A 278 -7.06 8.99 17.92
CA CYS A 278 -7.66 8.55 16.66
C CYS A 278 -8.96 9.33 16.36
N LYS A 279 -9.81 9.52 17.38
CA LYS A 279 -11.08 10.23 17.25
C LYS A 279 -10.87 11.71 16.97
N GLU A 280 -10.00 12.37 17.74
CA GLU A 280 -9.68 13.80 17.55
C GLU A 280 -9.07 14.07 16.16
N LEU A 281 -8.20 13.18 15.67
CA LEU A 281 -7.63 13.29 14.33
C LEU A 281 -8.71 13.21 13.25
N LEU A 282 -9.65 12.28 13.36
CA LEU A 282 -10.78 12.14 12.43
C LEU A 282 -11.72 13.36 12.53
N ASP A 283 -12.08 13.80 13.73
CA ASP A 283 -13.01 14.92 13.94
C ASP A 283 -12.45 16.26 13.43
N LYS A 284 -11.13 16.43 13.40
CA LYS A 284 -10.45 17.64 12.92
C LYS A 284 -9.90 17.53 11.50
N ALA A 285 -10.06 16.37 10.85
CA ALA A 285 -9.67 16.19 9.47
C ALA A 285 -10.49 17.07 8.54
N ARG A 286 -9.80 17.69 7.58
CA ARG A 286 -10.43 18.46 6.49
C ARG A 286 -10.92 17.54 5.39
N GLU A 287 -10.16 16.47 5.15
CA GLU A 287 -10.49 15.43 4.18
C GLU A 287 -10.26 14.07 4.82
N ILE A 288 -11.19 13.15 4.56
CA ILE A 288 -11.15 11.77 5.04
C ILE A 288 -11.47 10.89 3.83
N GLN A 289 -10.53 10.01 3.48
CA GLN A 289 -10.74 9.00 2.46
C GLN A 289 -10.63 7.63 3.11
N ARG A 290 -11.73 6.88 3.10
CA ARG A 290 -11.75 5.52 3.60
C ARG A 290 -11.02 4.59 2.65
N ILE A 291 -10.31 3.63 3.23
CA ILE A 291 -9.57 2.58 2.55
C ILE A 291 -10.12 1.22 2.97
N HIS A 292 -10.38 0.37 1.99
CA HIS A 292 -10.76 -1.03 2.16
C HIS A 292 -9.56 -1.90 1.82
N ARG A 293 -9.09 -2.66 2.79
CA ARG A 293 -7.98 -3.59 2.62
C ARG A 293 -8.50 -4.98 2.31
N PHE A 294 -7.96 -5.58 1.26
CA PHE A 294 -8.25 -6.97 0.88
C PHE A 294 -6.97 -7.78 0.76
N HIS A 295 -7.10 -9.07 1.04
CA HIS A 295 -6.04 -10.05 0.90
C HIS A 295 -6.50 -11.19 -0.01
N SER A 296 -5.56 -11.76 -0.75
CA SER A 296 -5.84 -12.95 -1.55
C SER A 296 -6.08 -14.19 -0.68
N ARG A 297 -5.49 -14.27 0.52
CA ARG A 297 -5.53 -15.49 1.34
C ARG A 297 -5.68 -15.32 2.84
N VAL A 298 -4.84 -14.50 3.48
CA VAL A 298 -4.82 -14.37 4.95
C VAL A 298 -4.59 -12.93 5.40
N PHE A 299 -5.16 -12.58 6.54
CA PHE A 299 -4.87 -11.32 7.23
C PHE A 299 -3.54 -11.43 8.00
N PRO A 300 -2.64 -10.42 7.96
CA PRO A 300 -1.44 -10.39 8.77
C PRO A 300 -1.75 -10.30 10.28
N ILE A 301 -1.45 -11.37 11.03
CA ILE A 301 -1.83 -11.49 12.47
C ILE A 301 -0.75 -11.02 13.47
N HIS A 302 0.45 -10.65 13.02
CA HIS A 302 1.61 -10.42 13.89
C HIS A 302 2.04 -8.95 14.03
N VAL A 303 1.07 -8.04 14.18
CA VAL A 303 1.30 -6.61 14.45
C VAL A 303 0.61 -6.22 15.75
N LYS A 304 1.34 -5.59 16.67
CA LYS A 304 0.80 -4.98 17.90
C LYS A 304 0.09 -3.68 17.56
N TRP A 305 -1.10 -3.83 17.01
CA TRP A 305 -1.86 -2.72 16.47
C TRP A 305 -2.25 -1.65 17.50
N GLU A 306 -2.28 -1.99 18.79
CA GLU A 306 -2.44 -1.05 19.91
C GLU A 306 -1.31 -0.02 19.98
N ASN A 307 -0.13 -0.33 19.44
CA ASN A 307 1.01 0.58 19.39
C ASN A 307 1.09 1.37 18.07
N VAL A 308 0.16 1.14 17.13
CA VAL A 308 0.17 1.74 15.79
C VAL A 308 -0.88 2.85 15.72
N PHE A 309 -0.44 4.11 15.86
CA PHE A 309 -1.32 5.27 15.80
C PHE A 309 -1.48 5.80 14.38
N LEU A 310 -0.35 5.98 13.68
CA LEU A 310 -0.32 6.33 12.26
C LEU A 310 0.44 5.23 11.51
N MET A 311 -0.15 4.73 10.44
CA MET A 311 0.39 3.59 9.70
C MET A 311 1.09 4.03 8.42
N ASN A 312 2.14 3.30 8.07
CA ASN A 312 2.69 3.33 6.73
C ASN A 312 1.98 2.28 5.87
N ILE A 313 1.16 2.73 4.92
CA ILE A 313 0.34 1.87 4.08
C ILE A 313 1.23 0.88 3.29
N GLY A 314 0.80 -0.37 3.19
CA GLY A 314 1.58 -1.43 2.53
C GLY A 314 2.74 -2.03 3.35
N THR A 315 3.32 -1.33 4.33
CA THR A 315 4.51 -1.80 5.07
C THR A 315 4.23 -2.72 6.25
N HIS A 316 3.00 -2.76 6.74
CA HIS A 316 2.58 -3.68 7.81
C HIS A 316 2.24 -5.06 7.25
N LEU A 317 2.43 -5.20 5.93
CA LEU A 317 2.37 -6.43 5.19
C LEU A 317 3.78 -6.99 4.93
N LEU A 318 4.83 -6.25 5.30
CA LEU A 318 6.20 -6.77 5.26
C LEU A 318 6.45 -7.78 6.35
#